data_AF-A0A952D1Y6-F1
#
_entry.id   AF-A0A952D1Y6-F1
#
_cell.length_a   1.000
_cell.length_b   1.000
_cell.length_c   1.000
_cell.angle_alpha   90.00
_cell.angle_beta   90.00
_cell.angle_gamma   90.00
#
_symmetry.space_group_name_H-M   'P 1'
#
loop_
_entity.id
_entity.type
_entity.pdbx_description
1 polymer ?
#
loop_
_entity_poly.entity_id
_entity_poly.type
_entity_poly.pdbx_seq_one_letter_code
_entity_poly.pdbx_strand_id
1 'polypeptide(L)'
;MLNLLVLLRFESAAPGASAIERVIVERVIVEYAGRVREAGGSIVDREADQLLVCLTDMRWGLQSLRNLLSQARREGFVVRAAMVQAVLARADPSGARPGFTKRTLDTLLRLAAHVDRQQVGITPKLLSLIQLGAPEYAELFERLPHPIGSLPGETTPQPVLVMAG
;
A
#
# COMPACT_ATOMS: atom_id res chain seq x y z
N MET A 1 -10.70 -2.34 16.16
CA MET A 1 -9.97 -1.45 15.24
C MET A 1 -9.09 -2.30 14.35
N LEU A 2 -9.14 -2.10 13.03
CA LEU A 2 -8.32 -2.81 12.05
C LEU A 2 -7.17 -1.90 11.62
N ASN A 3 -5.94 -2.39 11.69
CA ASN A 3 -4.78 -1.67 11.16
C ASN A 3 -4.48 -2.19 9.75
N LEU A 4 -4.23 -1.28 8.82
CA LEU A 4 -3.85 -1.58 7.44
C LEU A 4 -2.43 -1.10 7.21
N LEU A 5 -1.54 -2.00 6.81
CA LEU A 5 -0.18 -1.64 6.44
C LEU A 5 -0.11 -1.45 4.92
N VAL A 6 0.35 -0.28 4.49
CA VAL A 6 0.39 0.12 3.08
C VAL A 6 1.82 0.52 2.73
N LEU A 7 2.38 -0.14 1.71
CA LEU A 7 3.63 0.28 1.08
C LEU A 7 3.29 1.00 -0.23
N LEU A 8 3.79 2.22 -0.35
CA LEU A 8 3.65 3.07 -1.54
C LEU A 8 5.02 3.26 -2.16
N ARG A 9 5.10 3.04 -3.47
CA ARG A 9 6.30 3.32 -4.28
C ARG A 9 5.94 4.33 -5.36
N PHE A 10 6.76 5.37 -5.47
CA PHE A 10 6.57 6.47 -6.39
C PHE A 10 7.65 6.42 -7.46
N GLU A 11 7.25 6.42 -8.72
CA GLU A 11 8.14 6.31 -9.87
C GLU A 11 7.90 7.49 -10.81
N SER A 12 8.92 7.93 -11.56
CA SER A 12 8.68 8.85 -12.69
C SER A 12 7.89 8.15 -13.80
N ALA A 13 7.08 8.92 -14.53
CA ALA A 13 6.36 8.41 -15.69
C ALA A 13 7.31 8.04 -16.84
N ALA A 14 8.43 8.75 -17.01
CA ALA A 14 9.37 8.58 -18.10
C ALA A 14 10.74 8.03 -17.62
N PRO A 15 11.44 7.23 -18.44
CA PRO A 15 12.82 6.86 -18.16
C PRO A 15 13.72 8.11 -18.23
N GLY A 16 14.45 8.38 -17.14
CA GLY A 16 15.32 9.56 -17.02
C GLY A 16 14.70 10.71 -16.23
N ALA A 17 14.24 10.41 -15.01
CA ALA A 17 13.49 11.36 -14.18
C ALA A 17 14.20 12.72 -14.07
N SER A 18 13.52 13.78 -14.51
CA SER A 18 14.07 15.13 -14.39
C SER A 18 14.15 15.54 -12.92
N ALA A 19 15.01 16.51 -12.58
CA ALA A 19 15.06 17.05 -11.22
C ALA A 19 13.70 17.58 -10.75
N ILE A 20 12.89 18.11 -11.68
CA ILE A 20 11.53 18.61 -11.42
C ILE A 20 10.59 17.49 -10.99
N GLU A 21 10.62 16.34 -11.67
CA GLU A 21 9.79 15.19 -11.32
C GLU A 21 10.14 14.63 -9.94
N ARG A 22 11.41 14.64 -9.55
CA ARG A 22 11.83 14.24 -8.19
C ARG A 22 11.26 15.17 -7.13
N VAL A 23 11.27 16.48 -7.38
CA VAL A 23 10.66 17.48 -6.47
C VAL A 23 9.16 17.27 -6.36
N ILE A 24 8.46 16.97 -7.46
CA ILE A 24 7.02 16.66 -7.45
C ILE A 24 6.75 15.42 -6.61
N VAL A 25 7.46 14.31 -6.86
CA VAL A 25 7.30 13.06 -6.10
C VAL A 25 7.57 13.28 -4.61
N GLU A 26 8.65 13.97 -4.26
CA GLU A 26 8.98 14.25 -2.87
C GLU A 26 7.87 15.09 -2.19
N ARG A 27 7.37 16.13 -2.87
CA ARG A 27 6.25 16.94 -2.38
C ARG A 27 5.03 16.08 -2.12
N VAL A 28 4.65 15.22 -3.08
CA VAL A 28 3.49 14.32 -2.95
C VAL A 28 3.66 13.35 -1.79
N ILE A 29 4.86 12.79 -1.59
CA ILE A 29 5.16 11.91 -0.44
C ILE A 29 4.93 12.66 0.88
N VAL A 30 5.43 13.89 1.00
CA VAL A 30 5.26 14.72 2.20
C VAL A 30 3.78 15.04 2.44
N GLU A 31 3.06 15.47 1.40
CA GLU A 31 1.63 15.79 1.47
C GLU A 31 0.78 14.57 1.85
N TYR A 32 1.05 13.42 1.22
CA TYR A 32 0.35 12.17 1.55
C TYR A 32 0.64 11.74 2.99
N ALA A 33 1.90 11.82 3.45
CA ALA A 33 2.26 11.53 4.83
C ALA A 33 1.58 12.48 5.83
N GLY A 34 1.43 13.76 5.48
CA GLY A 34 0.67 14.73 6.28
C GLY A 34 -0.80 14.29 6.45
N ARG A 35 -1.47 14.01 5.32
CA ARG A 35 -2.87 13.53 5.32
C ARG A 35 -3.06 12.23 6.11
N VAL A 36 -2.09 11.31 6.05
CA VAL A 36 -2.11 10.07 6.86
C VAL A 36 -2.13 10.38 8.35
N ARG A 37 -1.30 11.33 8.81
CA ARG A 37 -1.28 11.72 10.23
C ARG A 37 -2.55 12.43 10.65
N GLU A 38 -3.06 13.33 9.81
CA GLU A 38 -4.34 14.05 10.05
C GLU A 38 -5.52 13.08 10.19
N ALA A 39 -5.52 11.98 9.44
CA ALA A 39 -6.52 10.92 9.53
C ALA A 39 -6.28 9.92 10.68
N GLY A 40 -5.31 10.16 11.57
CA GLY A 40 -5.01 9.28 12.71
C GLY A 40 -4.22 8.01 12.36
N GLY A 41 -3.62 7.95 11.17
CA GLY A 41 -2.64 6.94 10.79
C GLY A 41 -1.22 7.30 11.25
N SER A 42 -0.25 6.43 10.95
CA SER A 42 1.15 6.63 11.30
C SER A 42 2.09 6.34 10.12
N ILE A 43 3.21 7.05 10.10
CA ILE A 43 4.30 6.78 9.16
C ILE A 43 5.25 5.79 9.83
N VAL A 44 5.33 4.57 9.27
CA VAL A 44 6.18 3.50 9.79
C VAL A 44 7.61 3.72 9.34
N ASP A 45 7.77 4.00 8.04
CA ASP A 45 9.05 4.25 7.40
C ASP A 45 8.90 5.14 6.16
N ARG A 46 9.97 5.84 5.79
CA ARG A 46 10.02 6.73 4.62
C ARG A 46 11.41 6.72 4.01
N GLU A 47 11.46 6.43 2.72
CA GLU A 47 12.64 6.60 1.87
C GLU A 47 12.36 7.65 0.78
N ALA A 48 13.30 7.83 -0.15
CA ALA A 48 13.22 8.87 -1.18
C ALA A 48 12.03 8.67 -2.15
N ASP A 49 11.76 7.43 -2.53
CA ASP A 49 10.73 7.03 -3.49
C ASP A 49 9.66 6.11 -2.86
N GLN A 50 9.73 5.88 -1.54
CA GLN A 50 8.85 4.94 -0.86
C GLN A 50 8.31 5.48 0.45
N LEU A 51 7.08 5.08 0.75
CA LEU A 51 6.41 5.44 1.99
C LEU A 51 5.68 4.21 2.54
N LEU A 52 6.03 3.82 3.76
CA LEU A 52 5.35 2.76 4.50
C LEU A 52 4.48 3.40 5.59
N VAL A 53 3.18 3.17 5.53
CA VAL A 53 2.20 3.76 6.45
C VAL A 53 1.30 2.72 7.08
N CYS A 54 0.86 3.00 8.30
CA CYS A 54 -0.19 2.25 8.99
C CYS A 54 -1.45 3.12 9.06
N LEU A 55 -2.54 2.63 8.49
CA LEU A 55 -3.83 3.30 8.48
C LEU A 55 -4.78 2.60 9.47
N THR A 56 -5.60 3.38 10.17
CA THR A 56 -6.57 2.90 11.16
C THR A 56 -8.01 2.99 10.65
N ASP A 57 -8.25 3.77 9.60
CA ASP A 57 -9.52 3.92 8.90
C ASP A 57 -9.44 3.30 7.49
N MET A 58 -10.25 2.27 7.26
CA MET A 58 -10.31 1.56 5.98
C MET A 58 -10.91 2.39 4.86
N ARG A 59 -12.02 3.11 5.12
CA ARG A 59 -12.73 3.88 4.09
C ARG A 59 -11.86 5.04 3.64
N TRP A 60 -11.29 5.77 4.60
CA TRP A 60 -10.34 6.82 4.31
C TRP A 60 -9.12 6.29 3.56
N GLY A 61 -8.57 5.15 3.98
CA GLY A 61 -7.40 4.54 3.32
C GLY A 61 -7.64 4.16 1.87
N LEU A 62 -8.78 3.54 1.56
CA LEU A 62 -9.15 3.17 0.20
C LEU A 62 -9.40 4.39 -0.68
N GLN A 63 -10.12 5.39 -0.15
CA GLN A 63 -10.41 6.62 -0.87
C GLN A 63 -9.15 7.44 -1.13
N SER A 64 -8.23 7.53 -0.16
CA SER A 64 -6.98 8.28 -0.30
C SER A 64 -6.04 7.65 -1.31
N LEU A 65 -5.98 6.31 -1.37
CA LEU A 65 -5.25 5.57 -2.40
C LEU A 65 -5.84 5.81 -3.80
N ARG A 66 -7.16 5.76 -3.95
CA ARG A 66 -7.82 6.07 -5.24
C ARG A 66 -7.52 7.50 -5.70
N ASN A 67 -7.58 8.45 -4.78
CA ASN A 67 -7.23 9.85 -5.06
C ASN A 67 -5.77 10.01 -5.44
N LEU A 68 -4.86 9.27 -4.79
CA LEU A 68 -3.43 9.31 -5.09
C LEU A 68 -3.14 8.76 -6.49
N LEU A 69 -3.78 7.66 -6.90
CA LEU A 69 -3.65 7.14 -8.27
C LEU A 69 -4.16 8.15 -9.32
N SER A 70 -5.30 8.78 -9.05
CA SER A 70 -5.86 9.83 -9.90
C SER A 70 -4.97 11.08 -9.95
N GLN A 71 -4.30 11.43 -8.84
CA GLN A 71 -3.32 12.52 -8.78
C GLN A 71 -2.08 12.17 -9.61
N ALA A 72 -1.56 10.96 -9.46
CA ALA A 72 -0.38 10.47 -10.18
C ALA A 72 -0.55 10.58 -11.70
N ARG A 73 -1.71 10.18 -12.23
CA ARG A 73 -2.04 10.35 -13.65
C ARG A 73 -2.04 11.80 -14.12
N ARG A 74 -2.61 12.70 -13.31
CA ARG A 74 -2.72 14.13 -13.68
C ARG A 74 -1.39 14.87 -13.59
N GLU A 75 -0.55 14.51 -12.63
CA GLU A 75 0.73 15.18 -12.36
C GLU A 75 1.93 14.49 -13.02
N GLY A 76 1.71 13.41 -13.80
CA GLY A 76 2.76 12.78 -14.60
C GLY A 76 3.74 11.94 -13.79
N PHE A 77 3.30 11.32 -12.70
CA PHE A 77 4.08 10.33 -11.96
C PHE A 77 3.33 9.00 -11.85
N VAL A 78 4.02 7.97 -11.36
CA VAL A 78 3.47 6.63 -11.18
C VAL A 78 3.48 6.25 -9.71
N VAL A 79 2.41 5.60 -9.27
CA VAL A 79 2.33 4.98 -7.95
C VAL A 79 2.09 3.50 -8.11
N ARG A 80 2.80 2.70 -7.32
CA ARG A 80 2.54 1.28 -7.10
C ARG A 80 2.32 1.10 -5.62
N ALA A 81 1.25 0.43 -5.24
CA ALA A 81 0.96 0.23 -3.84
C ALA A 81 0.63 -1.22 -3.55
N ALA A 82 0.91 -1.63 -2.31
CA ALA A 82 0.41 -2.87 -1.75
C ALA A 82 -0.20 -2.57 -0.39
N MET A 83 -1.29 -3.25 -0.06
CA MET A 83 -1.97 -3.10 1.20
C MET A 83 -2.34 -4.46 1.79
N VAL A 84 -2.04 -4.64 3.07
CA VAL A 84 -2.36 -5.84 3.84
C VAL A 84 -2.98 -5.46 5.18
N GLN A 85 -3.72 -6.39 5.79
CA GLN A 85 -4.05 -6.28 7.20
C GLN A 85 -2.77 -6.35 8.02
N ALA A 86 -2.52 -5.33 8.84
CA ALA A 86 -1.39 -5.31 9.74
C ALA A 86 -1.65 -6.23 10.94
N VAL A 87 -0.70 -7.13 11.20
CA VAL A 87 -0.66 -7.90 12.44
C VAL A 87 0.52 -7.38 13.25
N LEU A 88 0.24 -6.84 14.42
CA LEU A 88 1.25 -6.34 15.32
C LEU A 88 2.01 -7.53 15.93
N ALA A 89 3.34 -7.49 15.87
CA ALA A 89 4.17 -8.28 16.76
C ALA A 89 3.92 -7.81 18.19
N ARG A 90 4.10 -8.68 19.19
CA ARG A 90 4.04 -8.27 20.60
C ARG A 90 4.99 -7.09 20.77
N ALA A 91 4.50 -6.01 21.40
CA ALA A 91 5.30 -4.83 21.65
C ALA A 91 6.56 -5.23 22.40
N ASP A 92 7.71 -4.83 21.86
CA ASP A 92 8.97 -4.91 22.60
C ASP A 92 8.86 -3.90 23.76
N PRO A 93 9.07 -4.30 25.02
CA PRO A 93 9.02 -3.39 26.17
C PRO A 93 10.04 -2.23 26.08
N SER A 94 10.96 -2.27 25.11
CA SER A 94 11.92 -1.20 24.80
C SER A 94 11.31 0.07 24.20
N GLY A 95 10.02 0.09 23.85
CA GLY A 95 9.34 1.29 23.34
C GLY A 95 9.69 1.64 21.89
N ALA A 96 10.33 0.74 21.15
CA ALA A 96 10.52 0.88 19.72
C ALA A 96 9.16 0.81 18.98
N ARG A 97 9.08 1.51 17.83
CA ARG A 97 7.92 1.63 16.92
C ARG A 97 7.10 0.33 16.82
N PRO A 98 5.77 0.40 16.54
CA PRO A 98 4.93 -0.79 16.42
C PRO A 98 5.57 -1.81 15.46
N GLY A 99 6.03 -2.93 16.04
CA GLY A 99 6.60 -4.03 15.26
C GLY A 99 5.49 -4.74 14.52
N PHE A 100 5.67 -5.02 13.24
CA PHE A 100 4.79 -5.92 12.48
C PHE A 100 5.38 -7.31 12.46
N THR A 101 4.53 -8.34 12.36
CA THR A 101 5.06 -9.70 12.21
C THR A 101 5.86 -9.82 10.91
N LYS A 102 6.93 -10.63 10.93
CA LYS A 102 7.73 -10.95 9.74
C LYS A 102 6.85 -11.36 8.55
N ARG A 103 5.84 -12.20 8.81
CA ARG A 103 4.88 -12.66 7.79
C ARG A 103 4.09 -11.51 7.15
N THR A 104 3.67 -10.51 7.93
CA THR A 104 2.96 -9.33 7.41
C THR A 104 3.85 -8.54 6.45
N LEU A 105 5.11 -8.30 6.82
CA LEU A 105 6.08 -7.59 5.99
C LEU A 105 6.43 -8.38 4.72
N ASP A 106 6.73 -9.68 4.84
CA ASP A 106 7.04 -10.55 3.71
C ASP A 106 5.88 -10.58 2.70
N THR A 107 4.63 -10.65 3.18
CA THR A 107 3.43 -10.63 2.33
C THR A 107 3.30 -9.28 1.62
N LEU A 108 3.52 -8.17 2.33
CA LEU A 108 3.42 -6.82 1.76
C LEU A 108 4.47 -6.58 0.67
N LEU A 109 5.72 -6.95 0.92
CA LEU A 109 6.83 -6.79 -0.03
C LEU A 109 6.62 -7.65 -1.28
N ARG A 110 6.20 -8.92 -1.10
CA ARG A 110 5.86 -9.81 -2.23
C ARG A 110 4.74 -9.22 -3.06
N LEU A 111 3.69 -8.71 -2.41
CA LEU A 111 2.56 -8.08 -3.07
C LEU A 111 3.00 -6.84 -3.85
N ALA A 112 3.79 -5.94 -3.24
CA ALA A 112 4.30 -4.75 -3.90
C ALA A 112 5.18 -5.06 -5.13
N ALA A 113 5.91 -6.18 -5.11
CA ALA A 113 6.71 -6.62 -6.25
C ALA A 113 5.88 -7.15 -7.44
N HIS A 114 4.63 -7.57 -7.22
CA HIS A 114 3.76 -8.15 -8.24
C HIS A 114 2.75 -7.17 -8.85
N VAL A 115 2.57 -6.01 -8.23
CA VAL A 115 1.59 -5.00 -8.65
C VAL A 115 2.19 -4.12 -9.73
N ASP A 116 1.49 -3.87 -10.82
CA ASP A 116 1.98 -3.03 -11.92
C ASP A 116 1.93 -1.53 -11.58
N ARG A 117 2.47 -0.72 -12.49
CA ARG A 117 2.36 0.74 -12.46
C ARG A 117 0.89 1.15 -12.36
N GLN A 118 0.58 2.13 -11.51
CA GLN A 118 -0.77 2.65 -11.30
C GLN A 118 -1.77 1.61 -10.75
N GLN A 119 -1.31 0.74 -9.87
CA GLN A 119 -2.16 -0.25 -9.21
C GLN A 119 -1.93 -0.30 -7.69
N VAL A 120 -2.97 -0.72 -6.98
CA VAL A 120 -2.94 -1.07 -5.56
C VAL A 120 -3.26 -2.54 -5.41
N GLY A 121 -2.29 -3.35 -5.01
CA GLY A 121 -2.50 -4.77 -4.71
C GLY A 121 -3.03 -4.99 -3.31
N ILE A 122 -3.92 -5.97 -3.17
CA ILE A 122 -4.40 -6.51 -1.90
C ILE A 122 -4.39 -8.04 -1.90
N THR A 123 -4.49 -8.61 -0.71
CA THR A 123 -4.70 -10.04 -0.51
C THR A 123 -6.20 -10.39 -0.51
N PRO A 124 -6.60 -11.64 -0.82
CA PRO A 124 -7.99 -12.09 -0.71
C PRO A 124 -8.56 -11.92 0.70
N LYS A 125 -7.73 -12.15 1.73
CA LYS A 125 -8.10 -11.91 3.13
C LYS A 125 -8.51 -10.46 3.35
N LEU A 126 -7.77 -9.51 2.79
CA LEU A 126 -8.11 -8.10 2.93
C LEU A 126 -9.38 -7.75 2.15
N LEU A 127 -9.61 -8.33 0.96
CA LEU A 127 -10.86 -8.13 0.21
C LEU A 127 -12.08 -8.52 1.05
N SER A 128 -12.05 -9.67 1.74
CA SER A 128 -13.15 -10.08 2.62
C SER A 128 -13.42 -9.08 3.74
N LEU A 129 -12.38 -8.41 4.25
CA LEU A 129 -12.55 -7.34 5.25
C LEU A 129 -13.13 -6.07 4.62
N ILE A 130 -12.74 -5.74 3.39
CA ILE A 130 -13.28 -4.60 2.64
C ILE A 130 -14.77 -4.81 2.35
N GLN A 131 -15.18 -6.01 1.93
CA GLN A 131 -16.59 -6.36 1.71
C GLN A 131 -17.46 -6.15 2.96
N LEU A 132 -16.89 -6.27 4.16
CA LEU A 132 -17.60 -6.06 5.42
C LEU A 132 -17.57 -4.60 5.90
N GLY A 133 -16.44 -3.90 5.76
CA GLY A 133 -16.24 -2.55 6.32
C GLY A 133 -16.47 -1.39 5.36
N ALA A 134 -16.26 -1.62 4.06
CA ALA A 134 -16.28 -0.63 3.00
C ALA A 134 -16.69 -1.27 1.66
N PRO A 135 -17.89 -1.90 1.59
CA PRO A 135 -18.32 -2.70 0.44
C PRO A 135 -18.31 -1.94 -0.88
N GLU A 136 -18.56 -0.63 -0.85
CA GLU A 136 -18.53 0.24 -2.04
C GLU A 136 -17.16 0.31 -2.74
N TYR A 137 -16.08 -0.15 -2.08
CA TYR A 137 -14.75 -0.25 -2.67
C TYR A 137 -14.37 -1.68 -3.06
N ALA A 138 -15.13 -2.70 -2.63
CA ALA A 138 -14.78 -4.09 -2.88
C ALA A 138 -14.82 -4.43 -4.38
N GLU A 139 -15.78 -3.86 -5.10
CA GLU A 139 -15.97 -4.05 -6.54
C GLU A 139 -14.87 -3.43 -7.40
N LEU A 140 -14.03 -2.55 -6.81
CA LEU A 140 -12.89 -1.93 -7.50
C LEU A 140 -11.70 -2.88 -7.65
N PHE A 141 -11.72 -4.04 -7.00
CA PHE A 141 -10.61 -4.98 -6.97
C PHE A 141 -10.86 -6.17 -7.89
N GLU A 142 -10.00 -6.30 -8.91
CA GLU A 142 -10.04 -7.41 -9.86
C GLU A 142 -8.92 -8.40 -9.57
N ARG A 143 -9.17 -9.69 -9.80
CA ARG A 143 -8.17 -10.74 -9.61
C ARG A 143 -7.17 -10.72 -10.76
N LEU A 144 -5.87 -10.66 -10.45
CA LEU A 144 -4.83 -10.83 -11.47
C LEU A 144 -4.74 -12.28 -11.96
N PRO A 145 -4.41 -12.50 -13.24
CA PRO A 145 -4.28 -13.84 -13.81
C PRO A 145 -3.10 -14.63 -13.22
N HIS A 146 -2.04 -13.94 -12.78
CA HIS A 146 -0.84 -14.55 -12.23
C HIS A 146 -0.79 -14.39 -10.71
N PRO A 147 -0.88 -15.48 -9.92
CA PRO A 147 -0.73 -15.42 -8.47
C PRO A 147 0.74 -15.26 -8.06
N ILE A 148 0.99 -14.78 -6.84
CA ILE A 148 2.32 -14.74 -6.23
C ILE A 148 2.75 -16.17 -5.88
N GLY A 149 3.92 -16.59 -6.34
CA GLY A 149 4.48 -17.91 -6.00
C GLY A 149 4.65 -18.10 -4.49
N SER A 150 4.39 -19.30 -3.99
CA SER A 150 4.33 -19.64 -2.55
C SER A 150 5.65 -19.41 -1.79
N LEU A 151 5.57 -19.06 -0.51
CA LEU A 151 6.74 -19.12 0.38
C LEU A 151 7.11 -20.58 0.72
N PRO A 152 8.36 -20.84 1.17
CA PRO A 152 8.71 -22.14 1.74
C PRO A 152 7.74 -22.55 2.85
N GLY A 153 7.06 -23.69 2.68
CA GLY A 153 6.03 -24.18 3.59
C GLY A 153 4.59 -23.76 3.25
N GLU A 154 4.37 -22.95 2.22
CA GLU A 154 3.04 -22.68 1.65
C GLU A 154 2.78 -23.62 0.46
N THR A 155 1.62 -24.27 0.43
CA THR A 155 1.27 -25.28 -0.59
C THR A 155 0.54 -24.71 -1.80
N THR A 156 0.00 -23.49 -1.69
CA THR A 156 -0.79 -22.86 -2.75
C THR A 156 -0.28 -21.47 -3.08
N PRO A 157 -0.18 -21.08 -4.36
CA PRO A 157 0.10 -19.71 -4.76
C PRO A 157 -0.93 -18.74 -4.18
N GLN A 158 -0.51 -17.53 -3.85
CA GLN A 158 -1.40 -16.52 -3.28
C GLN A 158 -2.04 -15.69 -4.41
N PRO A 159 -3.38 -15.70 -4.56
CA PRO A 159 -4.04 -14.81 -5.50
C PRO A 159 -3.79 -13.34 -5.13
N VAL A 160 -3.67 -12.50 -6.16
CA VAL A 160 -3.56 -11.04 -6.01
C VAL A 160 -4.83 -10.42 -6.55
N LEU A 161 -5.35 -9.42 -5.83
CA LEU A 161 -6.35 -8.53 -6.39
C LEU A 161 -5.79 -7.12 -6.50
N VAL A 162 -6.18 -6.40 -7.54
CA VAL A 162 -5.70 -5.04 -7.81
C VAL A 162 -6.86 -4.07 -8.02
N MET A 163 -6.71 -2.89 -7.45
CA MET A 163 -7.45 -1.71 -7.88
C MET A 163 -6.56 -0.92 -8.83
N ALA A 164 -7.01 -0.76 -10.06
CA ALA A 164 -6.34 0.08 -11.05
C ALA A 164 -6.67 1.55 -10.82
N GLY A 165 -5.66 2.40 -11.02
CA GLY A 165 -5.76 3.85 -10.94
C GLY A 165 -6.56 4.47 -12.05
#